data_AF-A0A7X0CNB4-F1
#
_entry.id   AF-A0A7X0CNB4-F1
#
_cell.length_a   1.000
_cell.length_b   1.000
_cell.length_c   1.000
_cell.angle_alpha   90.00
_cell.angle_beta   90.00
_cell.angle_gamma   90.00
#
_symmetry.space_group_name_H-M   'P 1'
#
loop_
_entity.id
_entity.type
_entity.pdbx_description
1 polymer ?
#
loop_
_entity_poly.entity_id
_entity_poly.type
_entity_poly.pdbx_seq_one_letter_code
_entity_poly.pdbx_strand_id
1 'polypeptide(L)'
;MGPFKKAEGYPVLKGKGVVKGAGHHSVIQIPGKDEWYIAYHRFKIPDGNGYNRETCISRMRFDEQGNILPVDVFEKVQPVKISR
;
A
#
# COMPACT_ATOMS: atom_id res chain seq x y z
N MET A 1 -5.40 -13.94 -19.75
CA MET A 1 -6.55 -13.06 -20.07
C MET A 1 -7.81 -13.55 -19.34
N GLY A 2 -7.78 -13.61 -18.00
CA GLY A 2 -8.90 -14.11 -17.19
C GLY A 2 -9.06 -15.65 -17.15
N PRO A 3 -9.94 -16.17 -16.27
CA PRO A 3 -10.83 -15.40 -15.38
C PRO A 3 -10.11 -14.75 -14.20
N PHE A 4 -10.59 -13.58 -13.78
CA PHE A 4 -10.12 -12.89 -12.57
C PHE A 4 -11.08 -13.16 -11.41
N LYS A 5 -10.58 -13.73 -10.31
CA LYS A 5 -11.34 -13.90 -9.06
C LYS A 5 -10.95 -12.77 -8.09
N LYS A 6 -11.93 -12.18 -7.41
CA LYS A 6 -11.65 -11.24 -6.31
C LYS A 6 -10.99 -12.00 -5.15
N ALA A 7 -9.97 -11.39 -4.56
CA ALA A 7 -9.33 -11.93 -3.35
C ALA A 7 -10.36 -12.05 -2.20
N GLU A 8 -10.18 -13.05 -1.35
CA GLU A 8 -10.93 -13.18 -0.10
C GLU A 8 -10.34 -12.20 0.93
N GLY A 9 -11.16 -11.67 1.85
CA GLY A 9 -10.68 -10.72 2.87
C GLY A 9 -10.36 -9.29 2.36
N TYR A 10 -10.82 -8.92 1.15
CA TYR A 10 -10.71 -7.57 0.63
C TYR A 10 -11.42 -6.51 1.52
N PRO A 11 -11.01 -5.23 1.47
CA PRO A 11 -9.85 -4.68 0.77
C PRO A 11 -8.54 -4.79 1.57
N VAL A 12 -7.42 -5.02 0.87
CA VAL A 12 -6.08 -5.08 1.46
C VAL A 12 -5.51 -3.70 1.80
N LEU A 13 -5.94 -2.64 1.11
CA LEU A 13 -5.63 -1.25 1.43
C LEU A 13 -6.92 -0.52 1.79
N LYS A 14 -7.02 -0.06 3.04
CA LYS A 14 -8.16 0.74 3.54
C LYS A 14 -7.71 1.71 4.62
N GLY A 15 -8.49 2.76 4.81
CA GLY A 15 -8.30 3.68 5.92
C GLY A 15 -8.50 3.01 7.29
N LYS A 16 -7.77 3.50 8.30
CA LYS A 16 -7.90 3.12 9.71
C LYS A 16 -7.89 4.39 10.56
N GLY A 17 -8.87 4.55 11.44
CA GLY A 17 -9.00 5.73 12.30
C GLY A 17 -9.15 7.03 11.48
N VAL A 18 -8.20 7.94 11.64
CA VAL A 18 -8.19 9.25 10.96
C VAL A 18 -7.86 9.18 9.46
N VAL A 19 -7.32 8.07 8.98
CA VAL A 19 -6.96 7.90 7.57
C VAL A 19 -8.21 7.67 6.72
N LYS A 20 -8.40 8.51 5.69
CA LYS A 20 -9.51 8.44 4.74
C LYS A 20 -8.99 8.43 3.30
N GLY A 21 -9.75 7.78 2.41
CA GLY A 21 -9.48 7.80 0.97
C GLY A 21 -8.14 7.16 0.56
N ALA A 22 -7.69 6.12 1.25
CA ALA A 22 -6.48 5.38 0.87
C ALA A 22 -6.73 4.59 -0.44
N GLY A 23 -5.99 4.86 -1.51
CA GLY A 23 -6.23 4.18 -2.79
C GLY A 23 -5.35 4.65 -3.96
N HIS A 24 -5.76 4.24 -5.18
CA HIS A 24 -5.09 4.50 -6.47
C HIS A 24 -3.58 4.32 -6.37
N HIS A 25 -3.18 3.08 -6.12
CA HIS A 25 -1.82 2.75 -5.75
C HIS A 25 -0.98 2.24 -6.94
N SER A 26 0.33 2.30 -6.76
CA SER A 26 1.33 1.57 -7.54
C SER A 26 2.12 0.67 -6.59
N VAL A 27 2.78 -0.35 -7.12
CA VAL A 27 3.61 -1.28 -6.34
C VAL A 27 5.03 -1.31 -6.90
N ILE A 28 6.00 -1.50 -6.02
CA ILE A 28 7.40 -1.68 -6.39
C ILE A 28 8.02 -2.81 -5.59
N GLN A 29 8.76 -3.67 -6.28
CA GLN A 29 9.67 -4.63 -5.69
C GLN A 29 11.07 -4.03 -5.69
N ILE A 30 11.81 -4.15 -4.58
CA ILE A 30 13.22 -3.77 -4.57
C ILE A 30 14.01 -4.76 -5.44
N PRO A 31 14.83 -4.28 -6.40
CA PRO A 31 15.59 -5.16 -7.28
C PRO A 31 16.41 -6.19 -6.50
N GLY A 32 16.30 -7.46 -6.90
CA GLY A 32 17.04 -8.57 -6.28
C GLY A 32 16.54 -9.00 -4.90
N LYS A 33 15.38 -8.50 -4.43
CA LYS A 33 14.82 -8.83 -3.12
C LYS A 33 13.34 -9.17 -3.18
N ASP A 34 12.89 -10.02 -2.26
CA ASP A 34 11.46 -10.19 -1.98
C ASP A 34 10.97 -9.12 -0.98
N GLU A 35 11.21 -7.86 -1.31
CA GLU A 35 10.82 -6.71 -0.50
C GLU A 35 9.93 -5.80 -1.33
N TRP A 36 8.65 -5.70 -0.93
CA TRP A 36 7.64 -4.96 -1.69
C TRP A 36 7.12 -3.74 -0.93
N TYR A 37 6.80 -2.71 -1.71
CA TYR A 37 6.24 -1.47 -1.23
C TYR A 37 5.05 -1.07 -2.08
N ILE A 38 4.06 -0.48 -1.43
CA ILE A 38 2.88 0.10 -2.06
C ILE A 38 2.93 1.61 -1.88
N ALA A 39 2.91 2.34 -3.00
CA ALA A 39 2.81 3.80 -3.03
C ALA A 39 1.36 4.17 -3.36
N TYR A 40 0.72 4.98 -2.53
CA TYR A 40 -0.70 5.29 -2.65
C TYR A 40 -0.99 6.72 -2.16
N HIS A 41 -2.17 7.24 -2.47
CA HIS A 41 -2.62 8.49 -1.88
C HIS A 41 -3.55 8.23 -0.70
N ARG A 42 -3.60 9.18 0.24
CA ARG A 42 -4.70 9.35 1.20
C ARG A 42 -5.07 10.83 1.32
N PHE A 43 -6.19 11.13 1.95
CA PHE A 43 -6.52 12.52 2.29
C PHE A 43 -5.49 13.06 3.27
N LYS A 44 -5.03 14.30 3.06
CA LYS A 44 -4.15 15.01 4.00
C LYS A 44 -4.71 14.95 5.43
N ILE A 45 -3.83 14.85 6.43
CA ILE A 45 -4.22 14.86 7.84
C ILE A 45 -3.53 16.04 8.55
N PRO A 46 -4.28 16.94 9.21
CA PRO A 46 -5.75 17.05 9.24
C PRO A 46 -6.35 17.66 7.94
N ASP A 47 -7.68 17.63 7.85
CA ASP A 47 -8.52 18.41 6.91
C ASP A 47 -8.38 18.14 5.40
N GLY A 48 -7.83 16.99 5.02
CA GLY A 48 -7.76 16.56 3.62
C GLY A 48 -9.10 16.09 3.04
N ASN A 49 -9.15 16.03 1.71
CA ASN A 49 -10.30 15.58 0.93
C ASN A 49 -9.83 14.96 -0.41
N GLY A 50 -10.78 14.71 -1.34
CA GLY A 50 -10.47 14.14 -2.65
C GLY A 50 -9.48 14.94 -3.51
N TYR A 51 -9.33 16.25 -3.26
CA TYR A 51 -8.40 17.14 -3.94
C TYR A 51 -7.11 17.36 -3.12
N ASN A 52 -7.25 17.49 -1.81
CA ASN A 52 -6.14 17.69 -0.87
C ASN A 52 -5.64 16.35 -0.33
N ARG A 53 -4.69 15.75 -1.07
CA ARG A 53 -4.15 14.42 -0.82
C ARG A 53 -2.65 14.47 -0.53
N GLU A 54 -2.15 13.44 0.13
CA GLU A 54 -0.72 13.23 0.35
C GLU A 54 -0.30 11.84 -0.17
N THR A 55 0.94 11.75 -0.64
CA THR A 55 1.55 10.49 -1.07
C THR A 55 2.10 9.75 0.14
N CYS A 56 1.78 8.46 0.22
CA CYS A 56 2.23 7.55 1.27
C CYS A 56 2.94 6.36 0.66
N ILE A 57 3.85 5.77 1.44
CA ILE A 57 4.51 4.52 1.11
C ILE A 57 4.41 3.63 2.35
N SER A 58 3.97 2.40 2.17
CA SER A 58 3.93 1.36 3.21
C SER A 58 4.56 0.08 2.68
N ARG A 59 4.96 -0.83 3.57
CA ARG A 59 5.38 -2.18 3.17
C ARG A 59 4.16 -2.96 2.66
N MET A 60 4.36 -3.74 1.61
CA MET A 60 3.42 -4.75 1.15
C MET A 60 4.03 -6.12 1.44
N ARG A 61 3.24 -7.02 2.00
CA ARG A 61 3.69 -8.37 2.40
C ARG A 61 2.72 -9.40 1.87
N PHE A 62 3.21 -10.61 1.68
CA PHE A 62 2.42 -11.75 1.27
C PHE A 62 2.40 -12.80 2.39
N ASP A 63 1.33 -13.57 2.49
CA ASP A 63 1.31 -14.79 3.29
C ASP A 63 1.96 -15.96 2.54
N GLU A 64 2.08 -17.12 3.20
CA GLU A 64 2.66 -18.34 2.62
C GLU A 64 1.86 -18.87 1.42
N GLN A 65 0.58 -18.49 1.31
CA GLN A 65 -0.31 -18.87 0.21
C GLN A 65 -0.25 -17.85 -0.95
N GLY A 66 0.55 -16.79 -0.83
CA GLY A 66 0.71 -15.75 -1.83
C GLY A 66 -0.38 -14.67 -1.81
N ASN A 67 -1.24 -14.60 -0.79
CA ASN A 67 -2.20 -13.52 -0.64
C ASN A 67 -1.52 -12.27 -0.11
N ILE A 68 -1.95 -11.10 -0.57
CA ILE A 68 -1.49 -9.82 -0.02
C ILE A 68 -2.10 -9.63 1.36
N LEU A 69 -1.25 -9.40 2.36
CA LEU A 69 -1.66 -9.07 3.71
C LEU A 69 -2.19 -7.63 3.79
N PRO A 70 -3.12 -7.32 4.73
CA PRO A 70 -3.58 -5.96 4.95
C PRO A 70 -2.43 -4.98 5.17
N VAL A 71 -2.45 -3.88 4.42
CA VAL A 71 -1.43 -2.82 4.48
C VAL A 71 -1.66 -1.96 5.72
N ASP A 72 -0.60 -1.76 6.51
CA ASP A 72 -0.64 -0.80 7.61
C ASP A 72 -0.39 0.62 7.10
N VAL A 73 -1.45 1.43 7.12
CA VAL A 73 -1.45 2.83 6.69
C VAL A 73 -0.72 3.79 7.65
N PHE A 74 -0.23 3.30 8.78
CA PHE A 74 0.61 4.04 9.72
C PHE A 74 2.07 3.56 9.77
N GLU A 75 2.40 2.47 9.08
CA GLU A 75 3.76 1.93 9.08
C GLU A 75 4.73 2.93 8.45
N LYS A 76 5.78 3.28 9.19
CA LYS A 76 6.88 4.09 8.69
C LYS A 76 7.85 3.21 7.92
N VAL A 77 8.21 3.63 6.72
CA VAL A 77 9.25 2.98 5.91
C VAL A 77 10.57 3.71 6.03
N GLN A 78 11.63 2.93 6.18
CA GLN A 78 13.01 3.44 6.22
C GLN A 78 13.58 3.55 4.81
N PRO A 79 14.52 4.48 4.57
CA PRO A 79 15.24 4.55 3.30
C PRO A 79 15.91 3.21 2.97
N VAL A 80 15.73 2.74 1.74
CA VAL A 80 16.40 1.52 1.23
C VAL A 80 17.56 1.93 0.35
N LYS A 81 18.76 1.43 0.65
CA LYS A 81 19.90 1.52 -0.27
C LYS A 81 19.69 0.53 -1.41
N ILE A 82 19.69 1.03 -2.64
CA ILE A 82 19.67 0.22 -3.86
C ILE A 82 21.09 0.26 -4.43
N SER A 83 21.72 -0.91 -4.58
CA SER A 83 22.99 -1.02 -5.31
C SER A 83 22.74 -0.75 -6.79
N ARG A 84 23.53 0.14 -7.39
CA ARG A 84 23.55 0.36 -8.83
C ARG A 84 24.28 -0.77 -9.53
#